data_AF-A0AAV0IBT5-F1
#
_entry.id   AF-A0AAV0IBT5-F1
#
_cell.length_a   1.000
_cell.length_b   1.000
_cell.length_c   1.000
_cell.angle_alpha   90.00
_cell.angle_beta   90.00
_cell.angle_gamma   90.00
#
_symmetry.space_group_name_H-M   'P 1'
#
loop_
_entity.id
_entity.type
_entity.pdbx_description
1 polymer ?
#
loop_
_entity_poly.entity_id
_entity_poly.type
_entity_poly.pdbx_seq_one_letter_code
_entity_poly.pdbx_strand_id
1 'polypeptide(L)'
;MAYGEDGLLFRRATTHYLPDHVILLVGEGDFSFSLSLARSFGSASNIVATSLDTRDDLMKKYKKAGFNLALLRELGAHVFHGVDATKMMDHPHLKILRFDRIIFNFPHAGFHGKEDSPKLIRYIFKSSKLYLSFLPI
;
A
#
# COMPACT_ATOMS: atom_id res chain seq x y z
N MET A 1 24.22 -16.62 -4.34
CA MET A 1 24.37 -15.15 -4.38
C MET A 1 24.99 -14.81 -5.71
N ALA A 2 24.39 -13.94 -6.51
CA ALA A 2 24.92 -13.54 -7.81
C ALA A 2 25.07 -12.02 -7.82
N TYR A 3 26.29 -11.54 -8.06
CA TYR A 3 26.62 -10.13 -8.20
C TYR A 3 26.59 -9.78 -9.70
N GLY A 4 26.02 -8.61 -10.04
CA GLY A 4 26.21 -8.00 -11.35
C GLY A 4 27.59 -7.33 -11.45
N GLU A 5 28.09 -7.13 -12.67
CA GLU A 5 29.44 -6.61 -12.96
C GLU A 5 29.70 -5.18 -12.43
N ASP A 6 28.67 -4.51 -11.91
CA ASP A 6 28.71 -3.16 -11.32
C ASP A 6 28.69 -3.16 -9.78
N GLY A 7 28.68 -4.33 -9.13
CA GLY A 7 28.66 -4.44 -7.67
C GLY A 7 27.33 -4.02 -7.03
N LEU A 8 26.29 -3.72 -7.82
CA LEU A 8 24.96 -3.39 -7.34
C LEU A 8 24.13 -4.67 -7.13
N LEU A 9 23.45 -4.72 -5.99
CA LEU A 9 22.45 -5.76 -5.71
C LEU A 9 21.42 -5.77 -6.85
N PHE A 10 21.21 -6.92 -7.47
CA PHE A 10 20.18 -7.10 -8.50
C PHE A 10 18.79 -6.89 -7.87
N ARG A 11 18.33 -5.64 -7.84
CA ARG A 11 16.98 -5.29 -7.41
C ARG A 11 16.04 -5.78 -8.50
N ARG A 12 15.21 -6.77 -8.18
CA ARG A 12 14.20 -7.30 -9.11
C ARG A 12 13.18 -6.21 -9.43
N ALA A 13 13.37 -5.54 -10.56
CA ALA A 13 12.33 -4.73 -11.18
C ALA A 13 11.26 -5.69 -11.74
N THR A 14 10.02 -5.58 -11.27
CA THR A 14 8.89 -6.10 -12.03
C THR A 14 8.56 -5.06 -13.11
N THR A 15 8.03 -5.49 -14.25
CA THR A 15 7.94 -4.73 -15.53
C THR A 15 7.31 -3.33 -15.45
N HIS A 16 6.67 -2.99 -14.32
CA HIS A 16 6.04 -1.68 -14.06
C HIS A 16 6.47 -1.03 -12.74
N TYR A 17 7.50 -1.49 -12.04
CA TYR A 17 7.91 -0.92 -10.76
C TYR A 17 9.40 -0.63 -10.76
N LEU A 18 9.75 0.65 -10.71
CA LEU A 18 11.13 1.08 -10.55
C LEU A 18 11.53 0.97 -9.06
N PRO A 19 12.81 0.67 -8.76
CA PRO A 19 13.27 0.47 -7.38
C PRO A 19 13.12 1.67 -6.43
N ASP A 20 12.90 2.86 -6.96
CA ASP A 20 12.76 4.13 -6.26
C ASP A 20 11.30 4.60 -6.12
N HIS A 21 10.34 3.96 -6.80
CA HIS A 21 8.94 4.34 -6.69
C HIS A 21 8.41 4.13 -5.26
N VAL A 22 7.83 5.17 -4.68
CA VAL A 22 7.12 5.09 -3.40
C VAL A 22 5.68 4.66 -3.65
N ILE A 23 5.27 3.56 -3.02
CA ILE A 23 3.99 2.90 -3.26
C ILE A 23 3.13 3.03 -2.01
N LEU A 24 1.93 3.58 -2.16
CA LEU A 24 0.89 3.59 -1.14
C LEU A 24 -0.13 2.49 -1.42
N LEU A 25 -0.31 1.56 -0.47
CA LEU A 25 -1.42 0.62 -0.46
C LEU A 25 -2.51 1.11 0.49
N VAL A 26 -3.73 1.20 -0.03
CA VAL A 26 -4.88 1.71 0.70
C VAL A 26 -5.92 0.61 0.87
N GLY A 27 -6.39 0.44 2.11
CA GLY A 27 -7.49 -0.47 2.42
C GLY A 27 -7.06 -1.91 2.67
N GLU A 28 -5.84 -2.12 3.18
CA GLU A 28 -5.40 -3.45 3.56
C GLU A 28 -6.30 -4.04 4.66
N GLY A 29 -6.74 -5.28 4.44
CA GLY A 29 -7.32 -6.12 5.47
C GLY A 29 -6.21 -6.78 6.27
N ASP A 30 -5.88 -8.04 5.94
CA ASP A 30 -4.86 -8.82 6.67
C ASP A 30 -3.41 -8.54 6.23
N PHE A 31 -3.16 -7.54 5.38
CA PHE A 31 -1.85 -7.17 4.83
C PHE A 31 -1.16 -8.22 3.95
N SER A 32 -1.88 -9.27 3.54
CA SER A 32 -1.30 -10.34 2.70
C SER A 32 -0.86 -9.85 1.32
N PHE A 33 -1.60 -8.92 0.71
CA PHE A 33 -1.24 -8.34 -0.57
C PHE A 33 0.03 -7.50 -0.47
N SER A 34 0.10 -6.57 0.50
CA SER A 34 1.31 -5.78 0.74
C SER A 34 2.52 -6.66 1.00
N LEU A 35 2.37 -7.74 1.78
CA LEU A 35 3.45 -8.69 2.03
C LEU A 35 3.86 -9.45 0.76
N SER A 36 2.91 -9.87 -0.07
CA SER A 36 3.21 -10.52 -1.35
C SER A 36 4.00 -9.59 -2.28
N LEU A 37 3.58 -8.32 -2.38
CA LEU A 37 4.26 -7.30 -3.16
C LEU A 37 5.69 -7.05 -2.64
N ALA A 38 5.82 -6.84 -1.33
CA ALA A 38 7.11 -6.68 -0.66
C ALA A 38 8.07 -7.84 -0.93
N ARG A 39 7.57 -9.09 -0.86
CA ARG A 39 8.36 -10.29 -1.16
C ARG A 39 8.79 -10.35 -2.62
N SER A 40 7.94 -9.91 -3.54
CA SER A 40 8.29 -9.86 -4.97
C SER A 40 9.43 -8.88 -5.26
N PHE A 41 9.48 -7.76 -4.53
CA PHE A 41 10.58 -6.79 -4.60
C PHE A 41 11.79 -7.20 -3.76
N GLY A 42 11.62 -8.06 -2.77
CA GLY A 42 12.64 -8.40 -1.77
C GLY A 42 12.87 -7.30 -0.73
N SER A 43 12.07 -6.23 -0.74
CA SER A 43 12.09 -5.13 0.22
C SER A 43 10.72 -4.43 0.22
N ALA A 44 10.41 -3.75 1.32
CA ALA A 44 9.25 -2.90 1.48
C ALA A 44 9.63 -1.48 1.94
N SER A 45 10.91 -1.10 1.86
CA SER A 45 11.40 0.23 2.26
C SER A 45 10.67 1.41 1.58
N ASN A 46 10.18 1.19 0.37
CA ASN A 46 9.41 2.13 -0.44
C ASN A 46 7.90 1.90 -0.37
N ILE A 47 7.42 1.05 0.54
CA ILE A 47 6.00 0.70 0.70
C ILE A 47 5.43 1.38 1.95
N VAL A 48 4.30 2.05 1.75
CA VAL A 48 3.40 2.52 2.81
C VAL A 48 2.10 1.75 2.69
N ALA A 49 1.73 0.96 3.70
CA ALA A 49 0.50 0.17 3.71
C ALA A 49 -0.47 0.70 4.76
N THR A 50 -1.74 0.86 4.40
CA THR A 50 -2.75 1.45 5.29
C THR A 50 -4.00 0.58 5.41
N SER A 51 -4.58 0.51 6.61
CA SER A 51 -5.85 -0.17 6.89
C SER A 51 -6.89 0.79 7.46
N LEU A 52 -8.17 0.55 7.16
CA LEU A 52 -9.29 1.22 7.84
C LEU A 52 -9.45 0.69 9.27
N ASP A 53 -9.37 -0.62 9.44
CA ASP A 53 -9.46 -1.28 10.75
C ASP A 53 -8.29 -0.83 11.64
N THR A 54 -8.53 -0.73 12.95
CA THR A 54 -7.46 -0.52 13.93
C THR A 54 -6.60 -1.77 14.06
N ARG A 55 -5.42 -1.65 14.67
CA ARG A 55 -4.57 -2.83 14.94
C ARG A 55 -5.32 -3.92 15.71
N ASP A 56 -6.09 -3.54 16.72
CA ASP A 56 -6.80 -4.52 17.55
C ASP A 56 -7.94 -5.20 16.79
N ASP A 57 -8.66 -4.45 15.97
CA ASP A 57 -9.72 -5.01 15.11
C ASP A 57 -9.13 -5.99 14.09
N LEU A 58 -7.98 -5.67 13.51
CA LEU A 58 -7.27 -6.56 12.59
C LEU A 58 -6.89 -7.89 13.25
N MET A 59 -6.33 -7.85 14.47
CA MET A 59 -5.93 -9.07 15.18
C MET A 59 -7.12 -9.96 15.53
N LYS A 60 -8.29 -9.36 15.77
CA LYS A 60 -9.53 -10.09 16.04
C LYS A 60 -10.14 -10.67 14.76
N LYS A 61 -10.19 -9.87 13.69
CA LYS A 61 -10.88 -10.17 12.43
C LYS A 61 -10.08 -11.12 11.53
N TYR A 62 -8.76 -11.01 11.55
CA TYR A 62 -7.88 -11.73 10.62
C TYR A 62 -6.79 -12.51 11.37
N LYS A 63 -6.94 -13.84 11.43
CA LYS A 63 -5.97 -14.74 12.11
C LYS A 63 -4.52 -14.56 11.65
N LYS A 64 -4.29 -14.14 10.40
CA LYS A 64 -2.94 -13.97 9.81
C LYS A 64 -2.40 -12.55 9.87
N ALA A 65 -3.20 -11.54 10.28
CA ALA A 65 -2.77 -10.15 10.24
C ALA A 65 -1.50 -9.90 11.06
N GLY A 66 -1.39 -10.49 12.26
CA GLY A 66 -0.20 -10.34 13.10
C GLY A 66 1.08 -10.84 12.44
N PHE A 67 1.02 -12.04 11.82
CA PHE A 67 2.14 -12.61 11.11
C PHE A 67 2.52 -11.79 9.87
N ASN A 68 1.52 -11.39 9.07
CA ASN A 68 1.75 -10.62 7.86
C ASN A 68 2.36 -9.24 8.19
N LEU A 69 1.83 -8.56 9.20
CA LEU A 69 2.34 -7.27 9.66
C LEU A 69 3.78 -7.34 10.18
N ALA A 70 4.11 -8.40 10.92
CA ALA A 70 5.47 -8.59 11.44
C ALA A 70 6.48 -8.69 10.28
N LEU A 71 6.22 -9.58 9.33
CA LEU A 71 7.10 -9.76 8.16
C LEU A 71 7.15 -8.53 7.27
N LEU A 72 6.01 -7.86 7.07
CA LEU A 72 5.94 -6.67 6.23
C LEU A 72 6.78 -5.53 6.81
N ARG A 73 6.77 -5.36 8.14
CA ARG A 73 7.62 -4.39 8.85
C ARG A 73 9.09 -4.80 8.84
N GLU A 74 9.38 -6.09 8.99
CA GLU A 74 10.75 -6.63 8.86
C GLU A 74 11.35 -6.33 7.48
N LEU A 75 10.54 -6.38 6.43
CA LEU A 75 10.94 -5.99 5.08
C LEU A 75 11.11 -4.46 4.89
N GLY A 76 10.76 -3.66 5.89
CA GLY A 76 10.96 -2.20 5.90
C GLY A 76 9.74 -1.35 5.58
N ALA A 77 8.54 -1.93 5.55
CA ALA A 77 7.32 -1.17 5.25
C ALA A 77 6.92 -0.21 6.36
N HIS A 78 6.38 0.94 5.98
CA HIS A 78 5.63 1.79 6.89
C HIS A 78 4.17 1.33 6.92
N VAL A 79 3.62 1.14 8.12
CA VAL A 79 2.23 0.69 8.29
C VAL A 79 1.44 1.67 9.14
N PHE A 80 0.30 2.13 8.62
CA PHE A 80 -0.66 2.97 9.34
C PHE A 80 -2.02 2.27 9.46
N HIS A 81 -2.68 2.45 10.61
CA HIS A 81 -4.00 1.87 10.91
C HIS A 81 -5.02 2.97 11.16
N GLY A 82 -6.31 2.67 11.05
CA GLY A 82 -7.37 3.67 11.24
C GLY A 82 -7.42 4.73 10.13
N VAL A 83 -6.86 4.43 8.95
CA VAL A 83 -6.78 5.37 7.84
C VAL A 83 -8.07 5.27 7.02
N ASP A 84 -8.92 6.28 7.16
CA ASP A 84 -10.07 6.48 6.29
C ASP A 84 -9.63 7.06 4.94
N ALA A 85 -9.68 6.25 3.89
CA ALA A 85 -9.31 6.64 2.53
C ALA A 85 -10.08 7.86 2.02
N THR A 86 -11.29 8.13 2.55
CA THR A 86 -12.10 9.30 2.18
C THR A 86 -11.60 10.61 2.81
N LYS A 87 -10.75 10.52 3.84
CA LYS A 87 -10.18 11.65 4.62
C LYS A 87 -8.65 11.62 4.67
N MET A 88 -8.02 10.77 3.86
CA MET A 88 -6.59 10.52 3.89
C MET A 88 -5.75 11.77 3.56
N MET A 89 -6.33 12.73 2.82
CA MET A 89 -5.74 14.04 2.50
C MET A 89 -5.37 14.86 3.73
N ASP A 90 -6.04 14.65 4.86
CA ASP A 90 -5.79 15.37 6.11
C ASP A 90 -4.87 14.60 7.05
N HIS A 91 -4.48 13.36 6.69
CA HIS A 91 -3.70 12.50 7.57
C HIS A 91 -2.28 13.09 7.77
N PRO A 92 -1.84 13.34 9.03
CA PRO A 92 -0.63 14.11 9.32
C PRO A 92 0.63 13.61 8.62
N HIS A 93 0.77 12.28 8.55
CA HIS A 93 1.94 11.63 7.94
C HIS A 93 1.81 11.39 6.44
N LEU A 94 0.58 11.25 5.91
CA LEU A 94 0.40 10.91 4.49
C LEU A 94 0.31 12.16 3.63
N LYS A 95 -0.21 13.28 4.16
CA LYS A 95 -0.36 14.55 3.43
C LYS A 95 0.97 15.17 3.00
N ILE A 96 2.07 14.82 3.69
CA ILE A 96 3.41 15.32 3.39
C ILE A 96 4.19 14.41 2.44
N LEU A 97 3.69 13.19 2.18
CA LEU A 97 4.34 12.21 1.32
C LEU A 97 3.80 12.30 -0.11
N ARG A 98 4.66 12.01 -1.07
CA ARG A 98 4.32 11.86 -2.49
C ARG A 98 4.49 10.39 -2.86
N PHE A 99 3.58 9.89 -3.70
CA PHE A 99 3.54 8.49 -4.09
C PHE A 99 3.52 8.38 -5.61
N ASP A 100 4.43 7.59 -6.17
CA ASP A 100 4.47 7.32 -7.61
C ASP A 100 3.34 6.36 -8.01
N ARG A 101 2.91 5.52 -7.07
CA ARG A 101 1.80 4.58 -7.26
C ARG A 101 0.90 4.53 -6.03
N ILE A 102 -0.40 4.61 -6.26
CA ILE A 102 -1.40 4.28 -5.24
C ILE A 102 -2.14 3.03 -5.70
N ILE A 103 -2.10 2.00 -4.87
CA ILE A 103 -2.81 0.75 -5.07
C ILE A 103 -3.98 0.74 -4.11
N PHE A 104 -5.19 0.83 -4.64
CA PHE A 104 -6.39 0.51 -3.89
C PHE A 104 -6.63 -0.98 -4.05
N ASN A 105 -6.32 -1.76 -3.00
CA ASN A 105 -6.86 -3.10 -2.96
C ASN A 105 -8.35 -2.96 -2.80
N PHE A 106 -9.06 -3.42 -3.81
CA PHE A 106 -10.51 -3.32 -3.98
C PHE A 106 -11.19 -3.20 -2.63
N PRO A 107 -11.88 -2.08 -2.36
CA PRO A 107 -12.41 -1.85 -1.04
C PRO A 107 -13.32 -3.02 -0.72
N HIS A 108 -12.91 -3.88 0.21
CA HIS A 108 -13.86 -4.49 1.12
C HIS A 108 -14.39 -3.35 1.98
N ALA A 109 -15.20 -2.53 1.31
CA ALA A 109 -16.16 -1.63 1.82
C ALA A 109 -16.84 -2.37 2.97
N GLY A 110 -16.52 -2.03 4.21
CA GLY A 110 -17.36 -2.39 5.37
C GLY A 110 -18.73 -1.69 5.28
N PHE A 111 -19.28 -1.54 4.08
CA PHE A 111 -20.48 -0.86 3.70
C PHE A 111 -21.41 -1.90 3.06
N HIS A 112 -22.71 -1.75 3.27
CA HIS A 112 -23.69 -2.50 2.50
C HIS A 112 -23.74 -1.95 1.06
N GLY A 113 -22.97 -2.51 0.13
CA GLY A 113 -22.97 -2.12 -1.28
C GLY A 113 -21.99 -2.92 -2.14
N LYS A 114 -22.22 -2.97 -3.45
CA LYS A 114 -21.33 -3.69 -4.38
C LYS A 114 -20.04 -2.91 -4.66
N GLU A 115 -18.93 -3.62 -4.66
CA GLU A 115 -17.56 -3.10 -4.83
C GLU A 115 -17.30 -2.54 -6.24
N ASP A 116 -18.15 -2.88 -7.21
CA ASP A 116 -18.13 -2.40 -8.60
C ASP A 116 -18.89 -1.08 -8.81
N SER A 117 -19.42 -0.46 -7.74
CA SER A 117 -20.20 0.78 -7.83
C SER A 117 -19.38 1.92 -8.45
N PRO A 118 -19.80 2.49 -9.60
CA PRO A 118 -19.11 3.61 -10.24
C PRO A 118 -18.98 4.84 -9.34
N LYS A 119 -19.89 5.01 -8.37
CA LYS A 119 -19.85 6.11 -7.39
C LYS A 119 -18.70 5.94 -6.40
N LEU A 120 -18.47 4.71 -5.93
CA LEU A 120 -17.40 4.39 -4.99
C LEU A 120 -16.03 4.55 -5.67
N ILE A 121 -15.91 4.01 -6.87
CA ILE A 121 -14.76 4.18 -7.74
C ILE A 121 -14.45 5.69 -7.90
N ARG A 122 -15.46 6.50 -8.23
CA ARG A 122 -15.29 7.95 -8.37
C ARG A 122 -14.82 8.66 -7.10
N TYR A 123 -15.27 8.24 -5.91
CA TYR A 123 -14.86 8.85 -4.64
C TYR A 123 -13.39 8.55 -4.33
N ILE A 124 -12.98 7.30 -4.56
CA ILE A 124 -11.60 6.84 -4.41
C ILE A 124 -10.69 7.60 -5.37
N PHE A 125 -11.06 7.70 -6.65
CA PHE A 125 -10.28 8.45 -7.66
C PHE A 125 -10.19 9.95 -7.35
N LYS A 126 -11.26 10.58 -6.86
CA LYS A 126 -11.23 11.99 -6.47
C LYS A 126 -10.25 12.24 -5.31
N SER A 127 -10.21 11.33 -4.34
CA SER A 127 -9.35 11.44 -3.16
C SER A 127 -7.87 11.14 -3.45
N SER A 128 -7.59 10.38 -4.51
CA SER A 128 -6.22 10.01 -4.92
C SER A 128 -5.58 10.96 -5.95
N LYS A 129 -6.37 11.84 -6.59
CA LYS A 129 -5.88 12.75 -7.64
C LYS A 129 -4.81 13.76 -7.17
N LEU A 130 -4.66 13.99 -5.86
CA LEU A 130 -3.66 14.89 -5.29
C LEU A 130 -2.27 14.26 -5.06
N TYR A 131 -2.18 12.93 -5.10
CA TYR A 131 -0.97 12.19 -4.71
C TYR A 131 -0.14 11.68 -5.88
N LEU A 132 -0.74 11.64 -7.08
CA LEU A 132 -0.04 11.27 -8.31
C LEU A 132 0.83 12.44 -8.76
N SER A 133 2.15 12.23 -8.82
CA SER A 133 3.02 13.01 -9.68
C SER A 133 2.52 12.81 -11.11
N PHE A 134 1.92 13.85 -11.70
CA PHE A 134 1.71 13.87 -13.15
C PHE A 134 3.10 13.94 -13.77
N LEU A 135 3.63 12.81 -14.23
CA LEU A 135 4.61 12.83 -15.30
C LEU A 135 3.83 13.16 -16.58
N PRO A 136 4.10 14.30 -17.24
CA PRO A 136 3.57 14.51 -18.58
C PRO A 136 4.10 13.41 -19.49
N ILE A 137 3.19 12.82 -20.27
CA ILE A 137 3.49 11.89 -21.36
C ILE A 137 4.12 12.69 -22.50
#